data_AF-A0A0A1ABL9-F1
#
_entry.id   AF-A0A0A1ABL9-F1
#
_cell.length_a   1.000
_cell.length_b   1.000
_cell.length_c   1.000
_cell.angle_alpha   90.00
_cell.angle_beta   90.00
_cell.angle_gamma   90.00
#
_symmetry.space_group_name_H-M   'P 1'
#
loop_
_entity.id
_entity.type
_entity.pdbx_description
1 polymer ?
#
loop_
_entity_poly.entity_id
_entity_poly.type
_entity_poly.pdbx_seq_one_letter_code
_entity_poly.pdbx_strand_id
1 'polypeptide(L)'
;MIKVVIALLVIVIVARLILKGYRAEPVLFIAGLALMVCTWFTGWGTVLPKGVSGTGISFLDPFEVMRNLFSTRAADLGLMIMTLMGFAHYMDHIGANEAVVRVVTRPLRTLRSPYVLLFFSYLFASLLQLAIPSATGLAVLLMGTMFPIMLGLGLSAASAAGVIATSLGVAYTPTAIDAIRGSEAVNMDVVEYVVYHQGPAALATVLIVGISHFFWQKHCDRKAGTLPHEIGTTTVIKAGSTPAYYALLPMLPILMAVGSSEIFVTGINLNIITIVLISMAICMLIEWVRKCDLKAVCDGFTHFLKGMGTAFTGVVGLLVAAGVFAHGIKSIGAIDQLILMAEHVGLPPFAMGIVFALVTLAAAVIMGSGNAPFLAFVELIPQIAASMGVNAISMILPMQQASHMGRAMSPVSGVVIAVSSGANITPFEVVKRTALPLIVGFVFHSAIIGIFY
;
A
#
# COMPACT_ATOMS: atom_id res chain seq x y z
N MET A 1 19.44 7.78 22.55
CA MET A 1 19.93 6.70 21.68
C MET A 1 19.34 5.35 22.07
N ILE A 2 19.12 5.09 23.37
CA ILE A 2 18.63 3.79 23.86
C ILE A 2 17.26 3.38 23.30
N LYS A 3 16.33 4.33 23.09
CA LYS A 3 14.98 4.06 22.53
C LYS A 3 15.07 3.47 21.12
N VAL A 4 15.95 4.04 20.28
CA VAL A 4 16.20 3.61 18.90
C VAL A 4 16.90 2.25 18.85
N VAL A 5 17.87 2.02 19.73
CA VAL A 5 18.58 0.73 19.82
C VAL A 5 17.61 -0.40 20.21
N ILE A 6 16.73 -0.16 21.18
CA ILE A 6 15.71 -1.14 21.59
C ILE A 6 14.74 -1.42 20.44
N ALA A 7 14.24 -0.38 19.77
CA ALA A 7 13.36 -0.55 18.62
C ALA A 7 14.04 -1.36 17.50
N LEU A 8 15.27 -1.02 17.11
CA LEU A 8 16.04 -1.75 16.10
C LEU A 8 16.29 -3.21 16.50
N LEU A 9 16.64 -3.47 17.76
CA LEU A 9 16.86 -4.82 18.27
C LEU A 9 15.58 -5.65 18.15
N VAL A 10 14.44 -5.12 18.57
CA VAL A 10 13.14 -5.82 18.45
C VAL A 10 12.79 -6.07 16.99
N ILE A 11 13.02 -5.11 16.08
CA ILE A 11 12.79 -5.28 14.64
C ILE A 11 13.65 -6.41 14.06
N VAL A 12 14.93 -6.46 14.42
CA VAL A 12 15.85 -7.54 13.98
C VAL A 12 15.39 -8.89 14.50
N ILE A 13 14.93 -8.98 15.75
CA ILE A 13 14.38 -10.22 16.32
C ILE A 13 13.13 -10.66 15.55
N VAL A 14 12.17 -9.74 15.35
CA VAL A 14 10.93 -10.00 14.59
C VAL A 14 11.26 -10.50 13.19
N ALA A 15 12.15 -9.80 12.48
CA ALA A 15 12.58 -10.19 11.14
C ALA A 15 13.21 -11.59 11.12
N ARG A 16 14.11 -11.89 12.07
CA ARG A 16 14.72 -13.22 12.18
C ARG A 16 13.71 -14.32 12.47
N LEU A 17 12.73 -14.08 13.33
CA LEU A 17 11.68 -15.06 13.65
C LEU A 17 10.80 -15.35 12.43
N ILE A 18 10.37 -14.31 11.70
CA ILE A 18 9.57 -14.52 10.49
C ILE A 18 10.39 -15.26 9.42
N LEU A 19 11.67 -14.91 9.22
CA LEU A 19 12.56 -15.60 8.29
C LEU A 19 12.84 -17.07 8.68
N LYS A 20 12.72 -17.41 9.97
CA LYS A 20 12.81 -18.80 10.45
C LYS A 20 11.51 -19.60 10.28
N GLY A 21 10.46 -19.00 9.70
CA GLY A 21 9.19 -19.68 9.43
C GLY A 21 8.16 -19.61 10.56
N TYR A 22 8.35 -18.76 11.58
CA TYR A 22 7.32 -18.51 12.58
C TYR A 22 6.16 -17.71 11.96
N ARG A 23 4.93 -17.97 12.43
CA ARG A 23 3.75 -17.19 12.03
C ARG A 23 3.93 -15.73 12.43
N ALA A 24 3.77 -14.83 11.46
CA ALA A 24 4.08 -13.41 11.63
C ALA A 24 3.13 -12.72 12.61
N GLU A 25 1.87 -13.15 12.69
CA GLU A 25 0.83 -12.54 13.53
C GLU A 25 1.19 -12.57 15.02
N PRO A 26 1.40 -13.75 15.66
CA PRO A 26 1.77 -13.79 17.08
C PRO A 26 3.14 -13.14 17.35
N VAL A 27 4.10 -13.25 16.42
CA VAL A 27 5.41 -12.59 16.57
C VAL A 27 5.26 -11.07 16.66
N LEU A 28 4.45 -10.48 15.78
CA LEU A 28 4.20 -9.03 15.75
C LEU A 28 3.38 -8.58 16.97
N PHE A 29 2.37 -9.35 17.40
CA PHE A 29 1.62 -9.05 18.62
C PHE A 29 2.52 -9.05 19.86
N ILE A 30 3.33 -10.09 20.05
CA ILE A 30 4.25 -10.19 21.18
C ILE A 30 5.26 -9.05 21.16
N ALA A 31 5.81 -8.73 19.99
CA ALA A 31 6.76 -7.63 19.85
C ALA A 31 6.13 -6.26 20.18
N GLY A 32 4.91 -6.00 19.71
CA GLY A 32 4.18 -4.77 20.02
C GLY A 32 3.84 -4.65 21.50
N LEU A 33 3.36 -5.73 22.13
CA LEU A 33 3.10 -5.80 23.56
C LEU A 33 4.37 -5.58 24.38
N ALA A 34 5.47 -6.26 24.02
CA ALA A 34 6.75 -6.11 24.70
C ALA A 34 7.25 -4.65 24.66
N LEU A 35 7.16 -3.99 23.50
CA LEU A 35 7.52 -2.58 23.36
C LEU A 35 6.64 -1.67 24.23
N MET A 36 5.32 -1.90 24.26
CA MET A 36 4.40 -1.12 25.11
C MET A 36 4.64 -1.35 26.60
N VAL A 37 4.97 -2.58 27.02
CA VAL A 37 5.34 -2.90 28.40
C VAL A 37 6.66 -2.22 28.76
N CYS A 38 7.65 -2.20 27.87
CA CYS A 38 8.88 -1.43 28.06
C CYS A 38 8.60 0.08 28.21
N THR A 39 7.70 0.63 27.39
CA THR A 39 7.26 2.03 27.51
C THR A 39 6.63 2.31 28.86
N TRP A 40 5.80 1.38 29.37
CA TRP A 40 5.19 1.50 30.69
C TRP A 40 6.24 1.51 31.82
N PHE A 41 7.22 0.59 31.79
CA PHE A 41 8.29 0.55 32.80
C PHE A 41 9.21 1.79 32.77
N THR A 42 9.44 2.36 31.58
CA THR A 42 10.43 3.43 31.38
C THR A 42 9.83 4.84 31.41
N GLY A 43 8.51 4.97 31.26
CA GLY A 43 7.82 6.26 31.17
C GLY A 43 8.15 7.08 29.91
N TRP A 44 8.70 6.44 28.86
CA TRP A 44 9.24 7.14 27.68
C TRP A 44 8.20 7.69 26.70
N GLY A 45 6.92 7.38 26.88
CA GLY A 45 5.79 7.83 26.06
C GLY A 45 4.45 7.33 26.60
N THR A 46 3.36 7.56 25.86
CA THR A 46 2.01 7.12 26.25
C THR A 46 1.65 5.80 25.59
N VAL A 47 1.26 4.81 26.40
CA VAL A 47 0.82 3.47 25.92
C VAL A 47 -0.52 3.57 25.18
N LEU A 48 -1.49 4.27 25.76
CA LEU A 48 -2.83 4.41 25.19
C LEU A 48 -2.83 5.38 23.99
N PRO A 49 -3.52 5.05 22.87
CA PRO A 49 -3.78 5.98 21.79
C PRO A 49 -4.61 7.19 22.25
N LYS A 50 -4.45 8.33 21.58
CA LYS A 50 -5.27 9.53 21.82
C LYS A 50 -6.76 9.19 21.68
N GLY A 51 -7.57 9.53 22.69
CA GLY A 51 -9.02 9.32 22.69
C GLY A 51 -9.49 7.95 23.16
N VAL A 52 -8.59 7.07 23.63
CA VAL A 52 -8.95 5.75 24.19
C VAL A 52 -8.91 5.81 25.71
N SER A 53 -10.02 5.48 26.36
CA SER A 53 -10.09 5.36 27.81
C SER A 53 -9.25 4.16 28.28
N GLY A 54 -8.43 4.37 29.30
CA GLY A 54 -7.68 3.28 29.94
C GLY A 54 -8.60 2.26 30.62
N THR A 55 -8.06 1.08 30.87
CA THR A 55 -8.82 -0.04 31.47
C THR A 55 -9.06 0.12 32.97
N GLY A 56 -8.47 1.14 33.60
CA GLY A 56 -8.38 1.28 35.06
C GLY A 56 -7.20 0.53 35.67
N ILE A 57 -6.56 -0.38 34.93
CA ILE A 57 -5.33 -1.10 35.34
C ILE A 57 -4.26 -0.84 34.27
N SER A 58 -3.32 0.06 34.53
CA SER A 58 -2.34 0.50 33.52
C SER A 58 -1.49 -0.62 32.90
N PHE A 59 -1.35 -1.75 33.60
CA PHE A 59 -0.67 -2.94 33.08
C PHE A 59 -1.44 -3.65 31.96
N LEU A 60 -2.79 -3.53 31.92
CA LEU A 60 -3.64 -4.16 30.91
C LEU A 60 -3.90 -3.24 29.71
N ASP A 61 -3.51 -1.97 29.78
CA ASP A 61 -3.68 -1.01 28.69
C ASP A 61 -3.05 -1.45 27.35
N PRO A 62 -1.91 -2.18 27.28
CA PRO A 62 -1.43 -2.76 26.03
C PRO A 62 -2.42 -3.74 25.35
N PHE A 63 -3.20 -4.49 26.13
CA PHE A 63 -4.26 -5.35 25.60
C PHE A 63 -5.48 -4.56 25.14
N GLU A 64 -5.75 -3.42 25.77
CA GLU A 64 -6.80 -2.50 25.32
C GLU A 64 -6.43 -1.83 23.98
N VAL A 65 -5.14 -1.52 23.78
CA VAL A 65 -4.64 -1.12 22.45
C VAL A 65 -4.90 -2.20 21.42
N MET A 66 -4.65 -3.47 21.76
CA MET A 66 -4.93 -4.60 20.87
C MET A 66 -6.42 -4.70 20.54
N ARG A 67 -7.32 -4.63 21.55
CA ARG A 67 -8.78 -4.64 21.36
C ARG A 67 -9.23 -3.50 20.45
N ASN A 68 -8.75 -2.29 20.69
CA ASN A 68 -9.10 -1.12 19.88
C ASN A 68 -8.63 -1.30 18.43
N LEU A 69 -7.40 -1.76 18.21
CA LEU A 69 -6.89 -2.01 16.86
C LEU A 69 -7.64 -3.13 16.15
N PHE A 70 -8.07 -4.18 16.85
CA PHE A 70 -9.01 -5.16 16.28
C PHE A 70 -10.32 -4.49 15.86
N SER A 71 -10.91 -3.67 16.72
CA SER A 71 -12.21 -3.03 16.44
C SER A 71 -12.15 -2.00 15.29
N THR A 72 -11.05 -1.27 15.15
CA THR A 72 -10.92 -0.19 14.16
C THR A 72 -10.28 -0.69 12.87
N ARG A 73 -9.09 -1.32 12.94
CA ARG A 73 -8.38 -1.78 11.73
C ARG A 73 -9.11 -2.90 11.02
N ALA A 74 -9.74 -3.83 11.76
CA ALA A 74 -10.50 -4.89 11.11
C ALA A 74 -11.79 -4.36 10.49
N ALA A 75 -12.46 -3.38 11.12
CA ALA A 75 -13.69 -2.78 10.59
C ALA A 75 -13.44 -1.87 9.37
N ASP A 76 -12.32 -1.16 9.33
CA ASP A 76 -11.99 -0.27 8.20
C ASP A 76 -11.24 -1.02 7.09
N LEU A 77 -9.93 -1.19 7.27
CA LEU A 77 -9.04 -1.78 6.27
C LEU A 77 -9.31 -3.29 6.11
N GLY A 78 -9.60 -3.98 7.21
CA GLY A 78 -9.90 -5.40 7.18
C GLY A 78 -11.17 -5.70 6.38
N LEU A 79 -12.24 -4.94 6.61
CA LEU A 79 -13.50 -5.11 5.87
C LEU A 79 -13.33 -4.83 4.39
N MET A 80 -12.55 -3.81 4.03
CA MET A 80 -12.19 -3.52 2.64
C MET A 80 -11.45 -4.69 1.97
N ILE A 81 -10.47 -5.27 2.65
CA ILE A 81 -9.76 -6.46 2.17
C ILE A 81 -10.73 -7.64 2.02
N MET A 82 -11.56 -7.89 3.03
CA MET A 82 -12.53 -8.98 3.01
C MET A 82 -13.51 -8.83 1.85
N THR A 83 -14.14 -7.67 1.65
CA THR A 83 -15.12 -7.49 0.57
C THR A 83 -14.50 -7.59 -0.81
N LEU A 84 -13.27 -7.09 -1.01
CA LEU A 84 -12.58 -7.19 -2.29
C LEU A 84 -12.15 -8.62 -2.62
N MET A 85 -11.64 -9.36 -1.63
CA MET A 85 -11.34 -10.79 -1.79
C MET A 85 -12.60 -11.62 -2.01
N GLY A 86 -13.67 -11.31 -1.28
CA GLY A 86 -15.00 -11.89 -1.51
C GLY A 86 -15.48 -11.64 -2.95
N PHE A 87 -15.35 -10.40 -3.43
CA PHE A 87 -15.73 -10.02 -4.79
C PHE A 87 -14.90 -10.76 -5.83
N ALA A 88 -13.58 -10.86 -5.64
CA ALA A 88 -12.70 -11.61 -6.54
C ALA A 88 -13.07 -13.11 -6.61
N HIS A 89 -13.37 -13.73 -5.45
CA HIS A 89 -13.87 -15.11 -5.39
C HIS A 89 -15.21 -15.28 -6.11
N TYR A 90 -16.10 -14.30 -6.02
CA TYR A 90 -17.37 -14.33 -6.74
C TYR A 90 -17.19 -14.15 -8.26
N MET A 91 -16.28 -13.27 -8.69
CA MET A 91 -15.92 -13.10 -10.11
C MET A 91 -15.33 -14.38 -10.72
N ASP A 92 -14.56 -15.13 -9.93
CA ASP A 92 -14.07 -16.45 -10.30
C ASP A 92 -15.22 -17.46 -10.46
N HIS A 93 -16.13 -17.50 -9.47
CA HIS A 93 -17.30 -18.38 -9.48
C HIS A 93 -18.20 -18.19 -10.71
N ILE A 94 -18.44 -16.95 -11.14
CA ILE A 94 -19.28 -16.65 -12.33
C ILE A 94 -18.50 -16.73 -13.66
N GLY A 95 -17.20 -17.05 -13.63
CA GLY A 95 -16.33 -17.14 -14.80
C GLY A 95 -15.98 -15.78 -15.44
N ALA A 96 -16.13 -14.68 -14.70
CA ALA A 96 -15.79 -13.34 -15.19
C ALA A 96 -14.28 -13.16 -15.38
N ASN A 97 -13.47 -13.72 -14.47
CA ASN A 97 -12.00 -13.70 -14.59
C ASN A 97 -11.53 -14.34 -15.91
N GLU A 98 -12.12 -15.48 -16.31
CA GLU A 98 -11.82 -16.14 -17.59
C GLU A 98 -12.24 -15.28 -18.80
N ALA A 99 -13.38 -14.59 -18.70
CA ALA A 99 -13.84 -13.67 -19.74
C ALA A 99 -12.86 -12.51 -19.93
N VAL A 100 -12.32 -11.95 -18.83
CA VAL A 100 -11.28 -10.92 -18.91
C VAL A 100 -10.05 -11.45 -19.64
N VAL A 101 -9.51 -12.59 -19.23
CA VAL A 101 -8.34 -13.19 -19.89
C VAL A 101 -8.61 -13.38 -21.38
N ARG A 102 -9.77 -13.90 -21.77
CA ARG A 102 -10.13 -14.10 -23.18
C ARG A 102 -10.23 -12.80 -24.00
N VAL A 103 -10.83 -11.76 -23.44
CA VAL A 103 -10.99 -10.45 -24.11
C VAL A 103 -9.65 -9.72 -24.21
N VAL A 104 -8.85 -9.75 -23.14
CA VAL A 104 -7.61 -8.99 -22.99
C VAL A 104 -6.43 -9.69 -23.69
N THR A 105 -6.40 -11.02 -23.76
CA THR A 105 -5.32 -11.75 -24.46
C THR A 105 -5.32 -11.57 -25.98
N ARG A 106 -6.46 -11.31 -26.63
CA ARG A 106 -6.53 -11.07 -28.09
C ARG A 106 -5.73 -9.85 -28.56
N PRO A 107 -5.95 -8.62 -28.03
CA PRO A 107 -5.21 -7.43 -28.44
C PRO A 107 -3.79 -7.37 -27.86
N LEU A 108 -3.50 -8.12 -26.79
CA LEU A 108 -2.19 -8.12 -26.14
C LEU A 108 -1.21 -9.15 -26.72
N ARG A 109 -1.69 -10.11 -27.52
CA ARG A 109 -0.82 -11.07 -28.23
C ARG A 109 0.15 -10.40 -29.21
N THR A 110 -0.17 -9.19 -29.66
CA THR A 110 0.71 -8.33 -30.48
C THR A 110 1.87 -7.73 -29.67
N LEU A 111 1.71 -7.56 -28.35
CA LEU A 111 2.78 -7.10 -27.46
C LEU A 111 3.63 -8.31 -27.03
N ARG A 112 4.73 -8.54 -27.76
CA ARG A 112 5.66 -9.67 -27.54
C ARG A 112 6.41 -9.66 -26.18
N SER A 113 6.16 -8.72 -25.27
CA SER A 113 6.91 -8.58 -24.01
C SER A 113 5.98 -8.40 -22.80
N PRO A 114 5.80 -9.44 -21.98
CA PRO A 114 5.05 -9.37 -20.71
C PRO A 114 5.53 -8.24 -19.78
N TYR A 115 6.82 -7.90 -19.80
CA TYR A 115 7.36 -6.82 -18.97
C TYR A 115 6.96 -5.42 -19.45
N VAL A 116 6.71 -5.24 -20.76
CA VAL A 116 6.13 -3.96 -21.26
C VAL A 116 4.72 -3.79 -20.71
N LEU A 117 3.96 -4.89 -20.62
CA LEU A 117 2.65 -4.85 -19.98
C LEU A 117 2.73 -4.51 -18.50
N LEU A 118 3.73 -5.06 -17.82
CA LEU A 118 3.99 -4.74 -16.42
C LEU A 118 4.28 -3.23 -16.22
N PHE A 119 5.04 -2.62 -17.11
CA PHE A 119 5.29 -1.17 -17.10
C PHE A 119 4.00 -0.35 -17.26
N PHE A 120 3.19 -0.62 -18.28
CA PHE A 120 1.93 0.09 -18.47
C PHE A 120 0.91 -0.18 -17.36
N SER A 121 0.90 -1.41 -16.81
CA SER A 121 0.08 -1.74 -15.65
C SER A 121 0.46 -0.90 -14.43
N TYR A 122 1.77 -0.68 -14.21
CA TYR A 122 2.25 0.21 -13.16
C TYR A 122 1.82 1.65 -13.40
N LEU A 123 1.98 2.19 -14.61
CA LEU A 123 1.56 3.56 -14.92
C LEU A 123 0.06 3.76 -14.71
N PHE A 124 -0.75 2.80 -15.16
CA PHE A 124 -2.19 2.84 -14.97
C PHE A 124 -2.57 2.76 -13.49
N ALA A 125 -1.98 1.82 -12.74
CA ALA A 125 -2.18 1.70 -11.30
C ALA A 125 -1.75 2.98 -10.55
N SER A 126 -0.64 3.59 -10.96
CA SER A 126 -0.17 4.87 -10.44
C SER A 126 -1.16 5.98 -10.74
N LEU A 127 -1.72 6.07 -11.95
CA LEU A 127 -2.70 7.10 -12.29
C LEU A 127 -3.97 7.04 -11.42
N LEU A 128 -4.42 5.82 -11.07
CA LEU A 128 -5.60 5.61 -10.24
C LEU A 128 -5.47 6.20 -8.82
N GLN A 129 -4.25 6.52 -8.36
CA GLN A 129 -4.03 7.17 -7.07
C GLN A 129 -4.64 8.56 -6.98
N LEU A 130 -4.89 9.23 -8.12
CA LEU A 130 -5.54 10.53 -8.16
C LEU A 130 -7.01 10.41 -7.74
N ALA A 131 -7.67 9.31 -8.13
CA ALA A 131 -9.04 9.02 -7.75
C ALA A 131 -9.14 8.36 -6.37
N ILE A 132 -8.14 7.55 -6.00
CA ILE A 132 -8.13 6.77 -4.75
C ILE A 132 -6.87 7.10 -3.95
N PRO A 133 -6.88 8.15 -3.10
CA PRO A 133 -5.74 8.57 -2.27
C PRO A 133 -5.52 7.65 -1.06
N SER A 134 -5.63 6.34 -1.25
CA SER A 134 -5.45 5.32 -0.19
C SER A 134 -4.59 4.20 -0.73
N ALA A 135 -3.35 4.09 -0.25
CA ALA A 135 -2.42 3.09 -0.74
C ALA A 135 -2.92 1.65 -0.54
N THR A 136 -3.38 1.33 0.66
CA THR A 136 -3.93 0.00 0.95
C THR A 136 -5.22 -0.21 0.18
N GLY A 137 -6.11 0.78 0.13
CA GLY A 137 -7.39 0.63 -0.57
C GLY A 137 -7.24 0.43 -2.07
N LEU A 138 -6.37 1.22 -2.71
CA LEU A 138 -6.03 1.07 -4.11
C LEU A 138 -5.36 -0.29 -4.37
N ALA A 139 -4.37 -0.70 -3.58
CA ALA A 139 -3.69 -1.97 -3.81
C ALA A 139 -4.64 -3.18 -3.67
N VAL A 140 -5.50 -3.20 -2.66
CA VAL A 140 -6.48 -4.27 -2.47
C VAL A 140 -7.47 -4.30 -3.64
N LEU A 141 -7.90 -3.12 -4.11
CA LEU A 141 -8.77 -3.01 -5.28
C LEU A 141 -8.09 -3.61 -6.51
N LEU A 142 -6.83 -3.27 -6.75
CA LEU A 142 -6.03 -3.80 -7.85
C LEU A 142 -5.76 -5.31 -7.71
N MET A 143 -5.65 -5.84 -6.49
CA MET A 143 -5.52 -7.29 -6.24
C MET A 143 -6.79 -8.06 -6.63
N GLY A 144 -7.97 -7.48 -6.44
CA GLY A 144 -9.23 -8.11 -6.86
C GLY A 144 -9.50 -8.00 -8.36
N THR A 145 -8.83 -7.09 -9.06
CA THR A 145 -9.21 -6.66 -10.42
C THR A 145 -8.09 -6.84 -11.43
N MET A 146 -6.95 -6.15 -11.28
CA MET A 146 -5.82 -6.19 -12.21
C MET A 146 -4.91 -7.42 -12.00
N PHE A 147 -4.75 -7.90 -10.77
CA PHE A 147 -3.85 -9.01 -10.47
C PHE A 147 -4.18 -10.31 -11.24
N PRO A 148 -5.45 -10.79 -11.30
CA PRO A 148 -5.79 -11.97 -12.10
C PRO A 148 -5.49 -11.79 -13.59
N ILE A 149 -5.63 -10.57 -14.10
CA ILE A 149 -5.37 -10.22 -15.51
C ILE A 149 -3.87 -10.34 -15.80
N MET A 150 -3.03 -9.79 -14.93
CA MET A 150 -1.57 -9.87 -15.07
C MET A 150 -1.08 -11.32 -15.06
N LEU A 151 -1.63 -12.16 -14.17
CA LEU A 151 -1.35 -13.60 -14.14
C LEU A 151 -1.78 -14.31 -15.43
N GLY A 152 -3.00 -14.02 -15.93
CA GLY A 152 -3.50 -14.58 -17.18
C GLY A 152 -2.68 -14.20 -18.42
N LEU A 153 -1.92 -13.10 -18.34
CA LEU A 153 -0.97 -12.65 -19.37
C LEU A 153 0.43 -13.26 -19.22
N GLY A 154 0.64 -14.16 -18.26
CA GLY A 154 1.89 -14.89 -18.04
C GLY A 154 2.88 -14.20 -17.11
N LEU A 155 2.52 -13.09 -16.45
CA LEU A 155 3.38 -12.48 -15.43
C LEU A 155 3.40 -13.34 -14.16
N SER A 156 4.55 -13.37 -13.47
CA SER A 156 4.65 -14.06 -12.19
C SER A 156 3.83 -13.33 -11.12
N ALA A 157 3.28 -14.08 -10.15
CA ALA A 157 2.54 -13.51 -9.02
C ALA A 157 3.36 -12.47 -8.26
N ALA A 158 4.66 -12.73 -8.04
CA ALA A 158 5.55 -11.81 -7.36
C ALA A 158 5.80 -10.51 -8.15
N SER A 159 5.86 -10.57 -9.47
CA SER A 159 6.03 -9.40 -10.33
C SER A 159 4.76 -8.53 -10.37
N ALA A 160 3.58 -9.15 -10.46
CA ALA A 160 2.30 -8.45 -10.38
C ALA A 160 2.07 -7.83 -9.00
N ALA A 161 2.35 -8.58 -7.94
CA ALA A 161 2.33 -8.10 -6.56
C ALA A 161 3.28 -6.90 -6.37
N GLY A 162 4.50 -6.97 -6.90
CA GLY A 162 5.47 -5.87 -6.83
C GLY A 162 4.90 -4.57 -7.40
N VAL A 163 4.29 -4.60 -8.59
CA VAL A 163 3.71 -3.41 -9.22
C VAL A 163 2.51 -2.86 -8.44
N ILE A 164 1.63 -3.74 -7.95
CA ILE A 164 0.44 -3.33 -7.22
C ILE A 164 0.81 -2.70 -5.88
N ALA A 165 1.81 -3.26 -5.18
CA ALA A 165 2.31 -2.71 -3.92
C ALA A 165 2.95 -1.31 -4.07
N THR A 166 3.50 -1.01 -5.24
CA THR A 166 4.10 0.30 -5.56
C THR A 166 3.17 1.28 -6.26
N SER A 167 1.89 0.92 -6.47
CA SER A 167 0.91 1.76 -7.17
C SER A 167 0.82 3.17 -6.58
N LEU A 168 0.84 3.30 -5.25
CA LEU A 168 0.88 4.58 -4.53
C LEU A 168 2.27 4.84 -3.92
N GLY A 169 3.34 4.38 -4.59
CA GLY A 169 4.71 4.51 -4.11
C GLY A 169 5.30 5.90 -4.31
N VAL A 170 4.73 6.69 -5.23
CA VAL A 170 5.13 8.06 -5.53
C VAL A 170 3.97 9.00 -5.21
N ALA A 171 4.15 9.93 -4.28
CA ALA A 171 3.12 10.88 -3.90
C ALA A 171 2.96 11.99 -4.94
N TYR A 172 1.75 12.24 -5.42
CA TYR A 172 1.39 13.41 -6.24
C TYR A 172 -0.13 13.66 -6.29
N THR A 173 -0.85 13.29 -5.24
CA THR A 173 -2.31 13.43 -5.19
C THR A 173 -2.70 14.65 -4.35
N PRO A 174 -3.39 15.66 -4.91
CA PRO A 174 -3.81 16.86 -4.17
C PRO A 174 -4.74 16.58 -2.98
N THR A 175 -5.59 15.56 -3.10
CA THR A 175 -6.54 15.19 -2.04
C THR A 175 -5.91 14.35 -0.92
N ALA A 176 -4.63 14.00 -1.03
CA ALA A 176 -3.95 13.20 -0.03
C ALA A 176 -3.53 14.07 1.17
N ILE A 177 -3.69 13.52 2.39
CA ILE A 177 -3.46 14.23 3.66
C ILE A 177 -2.04 14.80 3.73
N ASP A 178 -1.05 14.08 3.21
CA ASP A 178 0.34 14.53 3.17
C ASP A 178 0.54 15.75 2.25
N ALA A 179 -0.13 15.82 1.09
CA ALA A 179 -0.08 17.00 0.23
C ALA A 179 -0.75 18.22 0.89
N ILE A 180 -1.89 18.01 1.54
CA ILE A 180 -2.60 19.06 2.30
C ILE A 180 -1.72 19.58 3.44
N ARG A 181 -1.09 18.68 4.21
CA ARG A 181 -0.25 19.06 5.35
C ARG A 181 1.08 19.67 4.92
N GLY A 182 1.66 19.20 3.81
CA GLY A 182 2.86 19.77 3.21
C GLY A 182 2.66 21.21 2.74
N SER A 183 1.53 21.48 2.07
CA SER A 183 1.17 22.82 1.59
C SER A 183 0.79 23.78 2.73
N GLU A 184 0.05 23.31 3.75
CA GLU A 184 -0.22 24.08 4.97
C GLU A 184 1.08 24.51 5.67
N ALA A 185 2.08 23.62 5.76
CA ALA A 185 3.35 23.91 6.41
C ALA A 185 4.15 25.04 5.73
N VAL A 186 3.92 25.27 4.43
CA VAL A 186 4.58 26.35 3.67
C VAL A 186 3.61 27.49 3.29
N ASN A 187 2.39 27.49 3.86
CA ASN A 187 1.33 28.47 3.58
C ASN A 187 1.03 28.65 2.09
N MET A 188 0.95 27.54 1.35
CA MET A 188 0.68 27.52 -0.09
C MET A 188 -0.66 26.83 -0.38
N ASP A 189 -1.30 27.18 -1.49
CA ASP A 189 -2.45 26.42 -1.99
C ASP A 189 -2.03 24.98 -2.35
N VAL A 190 -2.89 24.00 -2.05
CA VAL A 190 -2.58 22.57 -2.26
C VAL A 190 -2.39 22.25 -3.75
N VAL A 191 -3.18 22.87 -4.62
CA VAL A 191 -3.08 22.66 -6.06
C VAL A 191 -1.80 23.28 -6.59
N GLU A 192 -1.46 24.49 -6.12
CA GLU A 192 -0.18 25.12 -6.47
C GLU A 192 1.01 24.24 -6.05
N TYR A 193 1.02 23.77 -4.80
CA TYR A 193 2.03 22.88 -4.26
C TYR A 193 2.20 21.60 -5.10
N VAL A 194 1.08 20.93 -5.41
CA VAL A 194 1.14 19.65 -6.13
C VAL A 194 1.46 19.83 -7.61
N VAL A 195 0.89 20.82 -8.30
CA VAL A 195 1.05 20.96 -9.75
C VAL A 195 2.41 21.55 -10.13
N TYR A 196 2.87 22.57 -9.40
CA TYR A 196 4.09 23.30 -9.78
C TYR A 196 5.35 22.76 -9.12
N HIS A 197 5.26 22.24 -7.90
CA HIS A 197 6.43 21.82 -7.14
C HIS A 197 6.59 20.29 -7.07
N GLN A 198 5.52 19.57 -6.72
CA GLN A 198 5.57 18.10 -6.58
C GLN A 198 5.45 17.37 -7.92
N GLY A 199 4.55 17.82 -8.79
CA GLY A 199 4.06 17.13 -9.98
C GLY A 199 5.13 16.81 -11.02
N PRO A 200 5.97 17.77 -11.46
CA PRO A 200 7.00 17.51 -12.46
C PRO A 200 8.00 16.46 -11.99
N ALA A 201 8.46 16.58 -10.74
CA ALA A 201 9.40 15.63 -10.14
C ALA A 201 8.74 14.26 -9.94
N ALA A 202 7.48 14.21 -9.50
CA ALA A 202 6.75 12.97 -9.30
C ALA A 202 6.47 12.24 -10.62
N LEU A 203 6.07 12.93 -11.68
CA LEU A 203 5.82 12.31 -13.00
C LEU A 203 7.08 11.66 -13.55
N ALA A 204 8.22 12.36 -13.48
CA ALA A 204 9.51 11.81 -13.88
C ALA A 204 9.91 10.60 -13.01
N THR A 205 9.62 10.66 -11.70
CA THR A 205 9.86 9.57 -10.75
C THR A 205 9.01 8.35 -11.08
N VAL A 206 7.72 8.51 -11.38
CA VAL A 206 6.82 7.42 -11.80
C VAL A 206 7.39 6.72 -13.04
N LEU A 207 7.80 7.46 -14.07
CA LEU A 207 8.38 6.86 -15.27
C LEU A 207 9.61 6.01 -14.95
N ILE A 208 10.51 6.51 -14.09
CA ILE A 208 11.73 5.79 -13.70
C ILE A 208 11.44 4.59 -12.82
N VAL A 209 10.51 4.69 -11.88
CA VAL A 209 10.08 3.54 -11.07
C VAL A 209 9.49 2.48 -11.99
N GLY A 210 8.65 2.86 -12.96
CA GLY A 210 8.11 1.93 -13.96
C GLY A 210 9.20 1.24 -14.78
N ILE A 211 10.17 2.00 -15.31
CA ILE A 211 11.31 1.44 -16.06
C ILE A 211 12.14 0.52 -15.16
N SER A 212 12.35 0.90 -13.90
CA SER A 212 13.07 0.08 -12.92
C SER A 212 12.32 -1.22 -12.64
N HIS A 213 10.98 -1.19 -12.55
CA HIS A 213 10.15 -2.39 -12.46
C HIS A 213 10.35 -3.31 -13.67
N PHE A 214 10.39 -2.77 -14.89
CA PHE A 214 10.63 -3.57 -16.10
C PHE A 214 11.91 -4.42 -15.97
N PHE A 215 13.04 -3.81 -15.61
CA PHE A 215 14.32 -4.51 -15.51
C PHE A 215 14.44 -5.38 -14.25
N TRP A 216 13.99 -4.86 -13.11
CA TRP A 216 14.14 -5.54 -11.83
C TRP A 216 13.26 -6.78 -11.72
N GLN A 217 12.01 -6.70 -12.20
CA GLN A 217 11.12 -7.85 -12.20
C GLN A 217 11.64 -8.95 -13.11
N LYS A 218 12.15 -8.60 -14.30
CA LYS A 218 12.82 -9.54 -15.20
C LYS A 218 14.03 -10.22 -14.57
N HIS A 219 14.86 -9.45 -13.85
CA HIS A 219 16.00 -10.01 -13.13
C HIS A 219 15.56 -11.00 -12.02
N CYS A 220 14.59 -10.60 -11.21
CA CYS A 220 14.09 -11.42 -10.11
C CYS A 220 13.38 -12.69 -10.61
N ASP A 221 12.59 -12.61 -11.67
CA ASP A 221 11.93 -13.77 -12.29
C ASP A 221 12.93 -14.73 -12.91
N ARG A 222 13.98 -14.23 -13.59
CA ARG A 222 15.07 -15.06 -14.10
C ARG A 222 15.77 -15.83 -12.98
N LYS A 223 16.02 -15.18 -11.85
CA LYS A 223 16.66 -15.80 -10.69
C LYS A 223 15.77 -16.83 -10.00
N ALA A 224 14.46 -16.63 -10.02
CA ALA A 224 13.48 -17.53 -9.43
C ALA A 224 13.04 -18.68 -10.35
N GLY A 225 13.45 -18.66 -11.63
CA GLY A 225 12.97 -19.62 -12.63
C GLY A 225 11.50 -19.41 -13.02
N THR A 226 10.90 -18.28 -12.65
CA THR A 226 9.49 -17.94 -12.90
C THR A 226 9.34 -16.99 -14.09
N LEU A 227 10.18 -17.16 -15.11
CA LEU A 227 10.08 -16.35 -16.33
C LEU A 227 8.70 -16.55 -16.97
N PRO A 228 8.06 -15.48 -17.45
CA PRO A 228 6.80 -15.60 -18.18
C PRO A 228 6.91 -16.62 -19.30
N HIS A 229 6.01 -17.60 -19.33
CA HIS A 229 5.83 -18.44 -20.51
C HIS A 229 5.34 -17.57 -21.67
N GLU A 230 5.72 -17.90 -22.91
CA GLU A 230 5.23 -17.17 -24.08
C GLU A 230 3.70 -17.13 -24.08
N ILE A 231 3.13 -15.94 -24.35
CA ILE A 231 1.70 -15.69 -24.47
C ILE A 231 1.17 -16.53 -25.65
N GLY A 232 0.83 -17.80 -25.40
CA GLY A 232 0.37 -18.72 -26.44
C GLY A 232 0.59 -20.22 -26.22
N THR A 233 1.33 -20.68 -25.20
CA THR A 233 1.50 -22.13 -24.92
C THR A 233 0.51 -22.70 -23.93
N THR A 234 -0.27 -21.87 -23.23
CA THR A 234 -1.42 -22.37 -22.48
C THR A 234 -2.44 -22.86 -23.50
N THR A 235 -2.69 -24.18 -23.50
CA THR A 235 -3.83 -24.81 -24.15
C THR A 235 -5.03 -23.88 -24.06
N VAL A 236 -5.61 -23.54 -25.22
CA VAL A 236 -6.87 -22.81 -25.33
C VAL A 236 -7.77 -23.27 -24.19
N ILE A 237 -7.90 -22.45 -23.14
CA ILE A 237 -8.85 -22.72 -22.06
C ILE A 237 -10.16 -22.89 -22.80
N LYS A 238 -10.76 -24.09 -22.69
CA LYS A 238 -12.00 -24.46 -23.38
C LYS A 238 -12.90 -23.25 -23.41
N ALA A 239 -13.43 -22.91 -24.58
CA ALA A 239 -14.32 -21.78 -24.78
C ALA A 239 -15.40 -21.75 -23.69
N GLY A 240 -15.15 -21.03 -22.60
CA GLY A 240 -16.11 -20.92 -21.51
C GLY A 240 -17.36 -20.25 -22.06
N SER A 241 -18.53 -20.78 -21.72
CA SER A 241 -19.83 -20.26 -22.15
C SER A 241 -20.16 -18.86 -21.61
N THR A 242 -19.24 -18.24 -20.87
CA THR A 242 -19.37 -16.91 -20.29
C THR A 242 -19.28 -15.81 -21.36
N PRO A 243 -20.26 -14.89 -21.43
CA PRO A 243 -20.28 -13.78 -22.38
C PRO A 243 -19.07 -12.86 -22.27
N ALA A 244 -18.64 -12.26 -23.38
CA ALA A 244 -17.48 -11.37 -23.41
C ALA A 244 -17.65 -10.12 -22.53
N TYR A 245 -18.88 -9.60 -22.36
CA TYR A 245 -19.14 -8.44 -21.51
C TYR A 245 -18.89 -8.70 -20.02
N TYR A 246 -18.79 -9.96 -19.58
CA TYR A 246 -18.38 -10.28 -18.20
C TYR A 246 -16.98 -9.78 -17.87
N ALA A 247 -16.15 -9.52 -18.89
CA ALA A 247 -14.84 -8.90 -18.69
C ALA A 247 -14.90 -7.49 -18.06
N LEU A 248 -16.06 -6.82 -18.10
CA LEU A 248 -16.24 -5.52 -17.44
C LEU A 248 -16.58 -5.64 -15.96
N LEU A 249 -17.13 -6.78 -15.52
CA LEU A 249 -17.59 -6.96 -14.14
C LEU A 249 -16.46 -6.86 -13.11
N PRO A 250 -15.29 -7.49 -13.31
CA PRO A 250 -14.18 -7.33 -12.39
C PRO A 250 -13.66 -5.89 -12.33
N MET A 251 -13.82 -5.10 -13.39
CA MET A 251 -13.38 -3.70 -13.40
C MET A 251 -14.41 -2.74 -12.80
N LEU A 252 -15.64 -3.19 -12.53
CA LEU A 252 -16.73 -2.35 -12.08
C LEU A 252 -16.43 -1.59 -10.77
N PRO A 253 -15.77 -2.19 -9.75
CA PRO A 253 -15.29 -1.45 -8.59
C PRO A 253 -14.34 -0.28 -8.92
N ILE A 254 -13.41 -0.47 -9.87
CA ILE A 254 -12.51 0.61 -10.31
C ILE A 254 -13.30 1.68 -11.06
N LEU A 255 -14.17 1.28 -11.99
CA LEU A 255 -14.97 2.23 -12.79
C LEU A 255 -15.86 3.09 -11.90
N MET A 256 -16.50 2.50 -10.89
CA MET A 256 -17.30 3.24 -9.93
C MET A 256 -16.44 4.12 -9.01
N ALA A 257 -15.30 3.64 -8.52
CA ALA A 257 -14.41 4.45 -7.69
C ALA A 257 -13.86 5.68 -8.43
N VAL A 258 -13.53 5.54 -9.71
CA VAL A 258 -13.12 6.66 -10.56
C VAL A 258 -14.31 7.57 -10.87
N GLY A 259 -15.45 7.02 -11.27
CA GLY A 259 -16.64 7.77 -11.63
C GLY A 259 -17.29 8.52 -10.46
N SER A 260 -17.13 8.03 -9.22
CA SER A 260 -17.60 8.69 -8.01
C SER A 260 -16.52 9.53 -7.31
N SER A 261 -15.34 9.70 -7.93
CA SER A 261 -14.28 10.53 -7.35
C SER A 261 -14.62 12.01 -7.51
N GLU A 262 -14.09 12.84 -6.60
CA GLU A 262 -14.26 14.30 -6.63
C GLU A 262 -13.74 14.95 -7.93
N ILE A 263 -12.93 14.22 -8.71
CA ILE A 263 -12.44 14.64 -10.03
C ILE A 263 -13.61 14.73 -11.05
N PHE A 264 -14.61 13.87 -10.93
CA PHE A 264 -15.72 13.76 -11.90
C PHE A 264 -17.05 14.25 -11.36
N VAL A 265 -17.35 14.05 -10.07
CA VAL A 265 -18.63 14.45 -9.47
C VAL A 265 -18.42 15.05 -8.08
N THR A 266 -18.78 16.32 -7.92
CA THR A 266 -18.75 17.01 -6.62
C THR A 266 -19.89 16.55 -5.72
N GLY A 267 -19.59 16.19 -4.46
CA GLY A 267 -20.60 15.87 -3.44
C GLY A 267 -20.92 14.38 -3.27
N ILE A 268 -20.35 13.49 -4.08
CA ILE A 268 -20.47 12.04 -3.90
C ILE A 268 -19.21 11.53 -3.19
N ASN A 269 -19.37 11.07 -1.94
CA ASN A 269 -18.30 10.47 -1.15
C ASN A 269 -18.64 9.01 -0.85
N LEU A 270 -18.31 8.12 -1.78
CA LEU A 270 -18.52 6.67 -1.61
C LEU A 270 -17.26 6.00 -1.05
N ASN A 271 -17.43 5.27 0.06
CA ASN A 271 -16.40 4.40 0.59
C ASN A 271 -16.16 3.20 -0.37
N ILE A 272 -14.90 2.78 -0.55
CA ILE A 272 -14.52 1.63 -1.38
C ILE A 272 -15.32 0.37 -1.01
N ILE A 273 -15.58 0.14 0.29
CA ILE A 273 -16.40 -0.98 0.76
C ILE A 273 -17.81 -0.90 0.15
N THR A 274 -18.45 0.27 0.23
CA THR A 274 -19.76 0.52 -0.36
C THR A 274 -19.75 0.31 -1.86
N ILE A 275 -18.72 0.79 -2.54
CA ILE A 275 -18.54 0.60 -3.99
C ILE A 275 -18.50 -0.89 -4.34
N VAL A 276 -17.72 -1.68 -3.61
CA VAL A 276 -17.61 -3.12 -3.86
C VAL A 276 -18.92 -3.85 -3.60
N LEU A 277 -19.66 -3.46 -2.55
CA LEU A 277 -20.99 -4.02 -2.27
C LEU A 277 -22.02 -3.68 -3.35
N ILE A 278 -22.00 -2.44 -3.87
CA ILE A 278 -22.83 -2.03 -5.01
C ILE A 278 -22.42 -2.84 -6.26
N SER A 279 -21.12 -3.01 -6.51
CA SER A 279 -20.62 -3.81 -7.63
C SER A 279 -21.10 -5.25 -7.55
N MET A 280 -21.05 -5.82 -6.34
CA MET A 280 -21.53 -7.16 -6.07
C MET A 280 -23.03 -7.27 -6.35
N ALA A 281 -23.84 -6.30 -5.89
CA ALA A 281 -25.28 -6.27 -6.15
C ALA A 281 -25.59 -6.19 -7.66
N ILE A 282 -24.85 -5.36 -8.41
CA ILE A 282 -24.98 -5.27 -9.87
C ILE A 282 -24.63 -6.61 -10.53
N CYS A 283 -23.54 -7.26 -10.10
CA CYS A 283 -23.13 -8.56 -10.64
C CYS A 283 -24.18 -9.64 -10.36
N MET A 284 -24.75 -9.68 -9.16
CA MET A 284 -25.84 -10.59 -8.81
C MET A 284 -27.10 -10.33 -9.65
N LEU A 285 -27.43 -9.07 -9.92
CA LEU A 285 -28.56 -8.70 -10.77
C LEU A 285 -28.35 -9.17 -12.22
N ILE A 286 -27.16 -8.97 -12.76
CA ILE A 286 -26.80 -9.44 -14.11
C ILE A 286 -26.87 -10.98 -14.18
N GLU A 287 -26.38 -11.66 -13.14
CA GLU A 287 -26.42 -13.12 -13.07
C GLU A 287 -27.86 -13.66 -12.94
N TRP A 288 -28.71 -12.95 -12.19
CA TRP A 288 -30.14 -13.25 -12.08
C TRP A 288 -30.85 -13.09 -13.42
N VAL A 289 -30.62 -11.99 -14.14
CA VAL A 289 -31.20 -11.75 -15.48
C VAL A 289 -30.74 -12.81 -16.49
N ARG A 290 -29.49 -13.30 -16.38
CA ARG A 290 -28.95 -14.31 -17.30
C ARG A 290 -29.44 -15.73 -17.00
N LYS A 291 -29.40 -16.15 -15.73
CA LYS A 291 -29.76 -17.53 -15.34
C LYS A 291 -31.27 -17.70 -15.11
N CYS A 292 -32.00 -16.60 -14.88
CA CYS A 292 -33.40 -16.60 -14.46
C CYS A 292 -33.68 -17.46 -13.21
N ASP A 293 -32.65 -17.76 -12.42
CA ASP A 293 -32.73 -18.58 -11.21
C ASP A 293 -32.19 -17.80 -10.00
N LEU A 294 -33.11 -17.21 -9.24
CA LEU A 294 -32.77 -16.42 -8.06
C LEU A 294 -32.14 -17.29 -6.97
N LYS A 295 -32.54 -18.56 -6.86
CA LYS A 295 -32.02 -19.46 -5.82
C LYS A 295 -30.54 -19.74 -6.07
N ALA A 296 -30.17 -20.06 -7.31
CA ALA A 296 -28.78 -20.26 -7.69
C ALA A 296 -27.90 -19.01 -7.47
N VAL A 297 -28.44 -17.81 -7.72
CA VAL A 297 -27.73 -16.53 -7.51
C VAL A 297 -27.50 -16.27 -6.02
N CYS A 298 -28.53 -16.47 -5.19
CA CYS A 298 -28.43 -16.36 -3.74
C CYS A 298 -27.46 -17.39 -3.15
N ASP A 299 -27.50 -18.64 -3.62
CA ASP A 299 -26.55 -19.68 -3.19
C ASP A 299 -25.10 -19.29 -3.57
N GLY A 300 -24.92 -18.68 -4.75
CA GLY A 300 -23.65 -18.14 -5.23
C GLY A 300 -23.05 -17.06 -4.31
N PHE A 301 -23.85 -16.32 -3.54
CA PHE A 301 -23.37 -15.35 -2.56
C PHE A 301 -22.49 -15.99 -1.48
N THR A 302 -22.66 -17.30 -1.23
CA THR A 302 -21.78 -18.05 -0.32
C THR A 302 -20.32 -18.00 -0.76
N HIS A 303 -20.03 -17.92 -2.07
CA HIS A 303 -18.65 -17.78 -2.56
C HIS A 303 -18.04 -16.44 -2.16
N PHE A 304 -18.85 -15.36 -2.18
CA PHE A 304 -18.42 -14.04 -1.69
C PHE A 304 -18.08 -14.10 -0.20
N LEU A 305 -18.97 -14.64 0.63
CA LEU A 305 -18.74 -14.76 2.08
C LEU A 305 -17.56 -15.68 2.42
N LYS A 306 -17.37 -16.79 1.69
CA LYS A 306 -16.19 -17.66 1.84
C LYS A 306 -14.90 -16.90 1.52
N GLY A 307 -14.89 -16.10 0.45
CA GLY A 307 -13.76 -15.23 0.10
C GLY A 307 -13.47 -14.15 1.15
N MET A 308 -14.51 -13.62 1.80
CA MET A 308 -14.32 -12.74 2.97
C MET A 308 -13.67 -13.49 4.15
N GLY A 309 -14.09 -14.73 4.42
CA GLY A 309 -13.55 -15.55 5.50
C GLY A 309 -12.08 -15.97 5.29
N THR A 310 -11.71 -16.29 4.05
CA THR A 310 -10.29 -16.58 3.71
C THR A 310 -9.43 -15.33 3.89
N ALA A 311 -9.93 -14.16 3.51
CA ALA A 311 -9.24 -12.89 3.73
C ALA A 311 -9.10 -12.54 5.21
N PHE A 312 -10.12 -12.82 6.04
CA PHE A 312 -10.03 -12.61 7.48
C PHE A 312 -8.91 -13.45 8.12
N THR A 313 -8.90 -14.74 7.80
CA THR A 313 -7.93 -15.71 8.36
C THR A 313 -6.51 -15.52 7.80
N GLY A 314 -6.37 -15.07 6.56
CA GLY A 314 -5.08 -14.91 5.89
C GLY A 314 -4.47 -13.50 5.89
N VAL A 315 -5.26 -12.44 6.08
CA VAL A 315 -4.79 -11.05 5.90
C VAL A 315 -5.10 -10.17 7.11
N VAL A 316 -6.36 -10.21 7.60
CA VAL A 316 -6.82 -9.25 8.61
C VAL A 316 -6.12 -9.46 9.95
N GLY A 317 -5.87 -10.71 10.34
CA GLY A 317 -5.09 -11.01 11.55
C GLY A 317 -3.68 -10.42 11.51
N LEU A 318 -2.99 -10.56 10.37
CA LEU A 318 -1.65 -10.00 10.16
C LEU A 318 -1.66 -8.47 10.11
N LEU A 319 -2.68 -7.86 9.49
CA LEU A 319 -2.89 -6.42 9.47
C LEU A 319 -3.03 -5.83 10.89
N VAL A 320 -3.86 -6.45 11.74
CA VAL A 320 -4.06 -5.98 13.12
C VAL A 320 -2.77 -6.18 13.93
N ALA A 321 -2.09 -7.32 13.79
CA ALA A 321 -0.82 -7.59 14.47
C ALA A 321 0.26 -6.57 14.11
N ALA A 322 0.40 -6.25 12.81
CA ALA A 322 1.30 -5.21 12.34
C ALA A 322 0.92 -3.83 12.90
N GLY A 323 -0.37 -3.52 13.02
CA GLY A 323 -0.86 -2.30 13.67
C GLY A 323 -0.44 -2.20 15.13
N VAL A 324 -0.55 -3.29 15.91
CA VAL A 324 -0.12 -3.34 17.32
C VAL A 324 1.39 -3.16 17.43
N PHE A 325 2.15 -3.81 16.55
CA PHE A 325 3.61 -3.67 16.50
C PHE A 325 4.04 -2.23 16.17
N ALA A 326 3.46 -1.63 15.14
CA ALA A 326 3.73 -0.25 14.75
C ALA A 326 3.38 0.75 15.86
N HIS A 327 2.27 0.53 16.58
CA HIS A 327 1.92 1.33 17.74
C HIS A 327 2.92 1.15 18.89
N GLY A 328 3.41 -0.07 19.12
CA GLY A 328 4.48 -0.33 20.09
C GLY A 328 5.75 0.47 19.80
N ILE A 329 6.21 0.49 18.54
CA ILE A 329 7.37 1.30 18.12
C ILE A 329 7.10 2.80 18.30
N LYS A 330 5.88 3.26 18.02
CA LYS A 330 5.50 4.66 18.26
C LYS A 330 5.54 4.99 19.75
N SER A 331 5.03 4.10 20.61
CA SER A 331 4.91 4.34 22.05
C SER A 331 6.26 4.55 22.75
N ILE A 332 7.32 3.88 22.28
CA ILE A 332 8.65 3.96 22.91
C ILE A 332 9.38 5.29 22.62
N GLY A 333 8.85 6.13 21.71
CA GLY A 333 9.48 7.40 21.34
C GLY A 333 10.74 7.25 20.49
N ALA A 334 10.87 6.14 19.74
CA ALA A 334 11.98 5.93 18.82
C ALA A 334 11.99 6.96 17.67
N ILE A 335 10.80 7.43 17.26
CA ILE A 335 10.62 8.43 16.21
C ILE A 335 11.23 9.76 16.66
N ASP A 336 10.75 10.32 17.79
CA ASP A 336 11.21 11.59 18.37
C ASP A 336 12.74 11.63 18.54
N GLN A 337 13.32 10.48 18.90
CA GLN A 337 14.77 10.35 19.06
C GLN A 337 15.54 10.30 17.74
N LEU A 338 14.99 9.68 16.69
CA LEU A 338 15.57 9.77 15.34
C LEU A 338 15.53 11.21 14.81
N ILE A 339 14.50 12.00 15.17
CA ILE A 339 14.38 13.43 14.81
C ILE A 339 15.53 14.23 15.42
N LEU A 340 15.69 14.15 16.74
CA LEU A 340 16.72 14.89 17.46
C LEU A 340 18.12 14.54 16.96
N MET A 341 18.36 13.29 16.58
CA MET A 341 19.64 12.87 16.01
C MET A 341 19.89 13.48 14.63
N ALA A 342 18.86 13.69 13.82
CA ALA A 342 18.95 14.31 12.50
C ALA A 342 19.33 15.79 12.59
N GLU A 343 18.79 16.53 13.57
CA GLU A 343 19.00 17.98 13.74
C GLU A 343 20.46 18.36 14.08
N HIS A 344 21.22 17.48 14.73
CA HIS A 344 22.56 17.79 15.25
C HIS A 344 23.72 17.45 14.29
N VAL A 345 23.43 17.04 13.04
CA VAL A 345 24.47 16.56 12.09
C VAL A 345 25.28 17.70 11.46
N GLY A 346 24.81 18.95 11.54
CA GLY A 346 25.59 20.15 11.14
C GLY A 346 25.94 20.22 9.65
N LEU A 347 25.14 19.59 8.78
CA LEU A 347 25.39 19.50 7.34
C LEU A 347 24.88 20.73 6.58
N PRO A 348 25.37 20.96 5.34
CA PRO A 348 24.78 21.94 4.44
C PRO A 348 23.27 21.71 4.21
N PRO A 349 22.49 22.75 3.88
CA PRO A 349 21.03 22.68 3.82
C PRO A 349 20.44 21.56 2.95
N PHE A 350 20.98 21.35 1.75
CA PHE A 350 20.53 20.25 0.89
C PHE A 350 20.84 18.88 1.49
N ALA A 351 22.04 18.71 2.06
CA ALA A 351 22.42 17.49 2.74
C ALA A 351 21.55 17.23 3.99
N MET A 352 21.14 18.28 4.70
CA MET A 352 20.16 18.18 5.78
C MET A 352 18.79 17.72 5.28
N GLY A 353 18.30 18.26 4.16
CA GLY A 353 17.06 17.78 3.52
C GLY A 353 17.10 16.28 3.19
N ILE A 354 18.23 15.80 2.68
CA ILE A 354 18.45 14.36 2.42
C ILE A 354 18.52 13.56 3.72
N VAL A 355 19.16 14.06 4.77
CA VAL A 355 19.20 13.38 6.08
C VAL A 355 17.78 13.23 6.64
N PHE A 356 16.97 14.28 6.62
CA PHE A 356 15.57 14.19 7.03
C PHE A 356 14.79 13.19 6.19
N ALA A 357 14.97 13.22 4.86
CA ALA A 357 14.35 12.24 3.98
C ALA A 357 14.75 10.80 4.32
N LEU A 358 16.04 10.52 4.55
CA LEU A 358 16.51 9.18 4.93
C LEU A 358 16.00 8.74 6.30
N VAL A 359 15.92 9.64 7.26
CA VAL A 359 15.34 9.37 8.59
C VAL A 359 13.85 9.07 8.47
N THR A 360 13.11 9.85 7.68
CA THR A 360 11.70 9.60 7.39
C THR A 360 11.50 8.28 6.62
N LEU A 361 12.38 7.94 5.67
CA LEU A 361 12.39 6.66 4.96
C LEU A 361 12.50 5.50 5.95
N ALA A 362 13.51 5.56 6.84
CA ALA A 362 13.73 4.54 7.85
C ALA A 362 12.53 4.43 8.80
N ALA A 363 12.01 5.56 9.29
CA ALA A 363 10.81 5.58 10.13
C ALA A 363 9.60 4.97 9.40
N ALA A 364 9.39 5.28 8.12
CA ALA A 364 8.30 4.73 7.32
C ALA A 364 8.43 3.22 7.08
N VAL A 365 9.65 2.72 6.83
CA VAL A 365 9.93 1.28 6.73
C VAL A 365 9.61 0.58 8.04
N ILE A 366 10.01 1.18 9.16
CA ILE A 366 9.83 0.61 10.50
C ILE A 366 8.35 0.61 10.90
N MET A 367 7.64 1.70 10.63
CA MET A 367 6.24 1.89 11.03
C MET A 367 5.23 1.28 10.05
N GLY A 368 5.64 1.00 8.81
CA GLY A 368 4.74 0.56 7.75
C GLY A 368 3.70 1.61 7.34
N SER A 369 4.00 2.90 7.55
CA SER A 369 3.08 4.02 7.29
C SER A 369 3.78 5.12 6.51
N GLY A 370 3.11 5.61 5.45
CA GLY A 370 3.59 6.69 4.61
C GLY A 370 3.16 8.08 5.08
N ASN A 371 2.20 8.16 6.00
CA ASN A 371 1.74 9.44 6.54
C ASN A 371 2.32 9.71 7.93
N ALA A 372 2.41 8.68 8.79
CA ALA A 372 2.77 8.89 10.18
C ALA A 372 4.15 9.53 10.41
N PRO A 373 5.23 9.13 9.71
CA PRO A 373 6.51 9.80 9.89
C PRO A 373 6.49 11.17 9.21
N PHE A 374 6.02 11.30 7.96
CA PHE A 374 5.92 12.61 7.30
C PHE A 374 5.18 13.67 8.14
N LEU A 375 4.00 13.34 8.65
CA LEU A 375 3.20 14.26 9.47
C LEU A 375 3.85 14.62 10.80
N ALA A 376 4.75 13.78 11.32
CA ALA A 376 5.50 14.09 12.53
C ALA A 376 6.63 15.10 12.29
N PHE A 377 7.17 15.15 11.06
CA PHE A 377 8.30 16.02 10.72
C PHE A 377 7.89 17.32 10.02
N VAL A 378 6.81 17.31 9.24
CA VAL A 378 6.47 18.39 8.29
C VAL A 378 6.34 19.77 8.94
N GLU A 379 5.82 19.85 10.17
CA GLU A 379 5.65 21.12 10.90
C GLU A 379 6.97 21.73 11.40
N LEU A 380 8.02 20.92 11.52
CA LEU A 380 9.34 21.36 11.99
C LEU A 380 10.22 21.92 10.85
N ILE A 381 10.00 21.45 9.63
CA ILE A 381 10.83 21.78 8.47
C ILE A 381 10.88 23.29 8.16
N PRO A 382 9.76 24.07 8.21
CA PRO A 382 9.81 25.51 7.92
C PRO A 382 10.75 26.29 8.84
N GLN A 383 10.78 25.96 10.14
CA GLN A 383 11.65 26.63 11.12
C GLN A 383 13.12 26.31 10.86
N ILE A 384 13.42 25.04 10.56
CA ILE A 384 14.77 24.57 10.21
C ILE A 384 15.24 25.25 8.93
N ALA A 385 14.41 25.24 7.88
CA ALA A 385 14.72 25.85 6.59
C ALA A 385 14.99 27.37 6.72
N ALA A 386 14.19 28.09 7.53
CA ALA A 386 14.41 29.50 7.81
C ALA A 386 15.75 29.77 8.53
N SER A 387 16.12 28.94 9.50
CA SER A 387 17.41 29.06 10.21
C SER A 387 18.62 28.80 9.30
N MET A 388 18.42 28.02 8.23
CA MET A 388 19.43 27.65 7.26
C MET A 388 19.43 28.52 5.99
N GLY A 389 18.47 29.47 5.88
CA GLY A 389 18.33 30.34 4.72
C GLY A 389 17.94 29.63 3.42
N VAL A 390 17.20 28.51 3.51
CA VAL A 390 16.79 27.71 2.34
C VAL A 390 15.29 27.58 2.19
N ASN A 391 14.87 27.16 1.00
CA ASN A 391 13.46 26.93 0.70
C ASN A 391 12.96 25.66 1.43
N ALA A 392 11.92 25.79 2.25
CA ALA A 392 11.33 24.66 2.97
C ALA A 392 10.80 23.55 2.04
N ILE A 393 10.32 23.91 0.84
CA ILE A 393 9.77 22.95 -0.13
C ILE A 393 10.85 21.96 -0.59
N SER A 394 12.10 22.40 -0.73
CA SER A 394 13.21 21.54 -1.16
C SER A 394 13.56 20.46 -0.13
N MET A 395 13.18 20.67 1.13
CA MET A 395 13.32 19.69 2.21
C MET A 395 12.06 18.83 2.39
N ILE A 396 10.86 19.41 2.23
CA ILE A 396 9.59 18.71 2.41
C ILE A 396 9.37 17.66 1.29
N LEU A 397 9.63 17.99 0.03
CA LEU A 397 9.30 17.09 -1.10
C LEU A 397 10.07 15.76 -1.06
N PRO A 398 11.41 15.73 -0.88
CA PRO A 398 12.14 14.46 -0.75
C PRO A 398 11.70 13.68 0.49
N MET A 399 11.39 14.37 1.58
CA MET A 399 10.89 13.77 2.82
C MET A 399 9.52 13.10 2.63
N GLN A 400 8.60 13.76 1.92
CA GLN A 400 7.29 13.21 1.57
C GLN A 400 7.45 11.94 0.75
N GLN A 401 8.28 11.97 -0.30
CA GLN A 401 8.49 10.76 -1.11
C GLN A 401 9.17 9.64 -0.34
N ALA A 402 10.16 9.97 0.48
CA ALA A 402 10.83 8.99 1.32
C ALA A 402 9.82 8.25 2.22
N SER A 403 8.85 8.98 2.77
CA SER A 403 7.80 8.40 3.59
C SER A 403 6.94 7.39 2.81
N HIS A 404 6.48 7.73 1.61
CA HIS A 404 5.65 6.84 0.78
C HIS A 404 6.41 5.63 0.25
N MET A 405 7.63 5.84 -0.23
CA MET A 405 8.49 4.77 -0.71
C MET A 405 8.88 3.84 0.44
N GLY A 406 9.17 4.40 1.62
CA GLY A 406 9.46 3.62 2.83
C GLY A 406 8.31 2.72 3.24
N ARG A 407 7.06 3.20 3.15
CA ARG A 407 5.87 2.37 3.35
C ARG A 407 5.83 1.18 2.39
N ALA A 408 6.06 1.41 1.09
CA ALA A 408 6.03 0.34 0.07
C ALA A 408 7.24 -0.61 0.12
N MET A 409 8.27 -0.29 0.90
CA MET A 409 9.40 -1.16 1.25
C MET A 409 9.27 -1.82 2.63
N SER A 410 8.16 -1.56 3.35
CA SER A 410 7.96 -2.09 4.68
C SER A 410 7.24 -3.44 4.66
N PRO A 411 7.81 -4.51 5.23
CA PRO A 411 7.13 -5.81 5.33
C PRO A 411 5.95 -5.80 6.31
N VAL A 412 5.84 -4.76 7.14
CA VAL A 412 4.75 -4.57 8.11
C VAL A 412 3.71 -3.55 7.65
N SER A 413 3.87 -2.96 6.45
CA SER A 413 2.85 -2.05 5.92
C SER A 413 1.59 -2.80 5.51
N GLY A 414 0.43 -2.19 5.75
CA GLY A 414 -0.86 -2.76 5.35
C GLY A 414 -0.95 -3.04 3.84
N VAL A 415 -0.32 -2.21 3.01
CA VAL A 415 -0.27 -2.41 1.55
C VAL A 415 0.52 -3.65 1.17
N VAL A 416 1.73 -3.83 1.72
CA VAL A 416 2.58 -5.00 1.41
C VAL A 416 1.94 -6.28 1.93
N ILE A 417 1.38 -6.25 3.13
CA ILE A 417 0.66 -7.40 3.72
C ILE A 417 -0.54 -7.81 2.87
N ALA A 418 -1.37 -6.85 2.47
CA ALA A 418 -2.55 -7.14 1.67
C ALA A 418 -2.18 -7.74 0.31
N VAL A 419 -1.17 -7.17 -0.34
CA VAL A 419 -0.68 -7.64 -1.65
C VAL A 419 0.01 -8.99 -1.55
N SER A 420 0.87 -9.20 -0.53
CA SER A 420 1.56 -10.48 -0.35
C SER A 420 0.57 -11.60 -0.07
N SER A 421 -0.46 -11.33 0.74
CA SER A 421 -1.49 -12.31 1.07
C SER A 421 -2.37 -12.63 -0.12
N GLY A 422 -2.84 -11.62 -0.88
CA GLY A 422 -3.62 -11.85 -2.10
C GLY A 422 -2.82 -12.59 -3.19
N ALA A 423 -1.49 -12.46 -3.19
CA ALA A 423 -0.60 -13.18 -4.10
C ALA A 423 -0.10 -14.53 -3.56
N ASN A 424 -0.50 -14.93 -2.35
CA ASN A 424 -0.01 -16.13 -1.64
C ASN A 424 1.52 -16.24 -1.55
N ILE A 425 2.19 -15.12 -1.26
CA ILE A 425 3.64 -15.03 -1.06
C ILE A 425 3.97 -14.32 0.25
N THR A 426 5.23 -14.39 0.68
CA THR A 426 5.65 -13.71 1.91
C THR A 426 5.76 -12.18 1.72
N PRO A 427 5.49 -11.35 2.77
CA PRO A 427 5.71 -9.91 2.70
C PRO A 427 7.14 -9.53 2.27
N PHE A 428 8.13 -10.33 2.69
CA PHE A 428 9.54 -10.14 2.32
C PHE A 428 9.80 -10.36 0.83
N GLU A 429 9.08 -11.28 0.19
CA GLU A 429 9.16 -11.45 -1.27
C GLU A 429 8.64 -10.22 -2.01
N VAL A 430 7.54 -9.62 -1.53
CA VAL A 430 7.03 -8.37 -2.10
C VAL A 430 8.05 -7.24 -1.90
N VAL A 431 8.59 -7.07 -0.69
CA VAL A 431 9.62 -6.04 -0.42
C VAL A 431 10.84 -6.21 -1.31
N LYS A 432 11.30 -7.44 -1.55
CA LYS A 432 12.40 -7.70 -2.49
C LYS A 432 12.08 -7.23 -3.91
N ARG A 433 10.81 -7.29 -4.30
CA ARG A 433 10.31 -6.87 -5.62
C ARG A 433 10.13 -5.35 -5.71
N THR A 434 9.87 -4.66 -4.59
CA THR A 434 9.62 -3.21 -4.56
C THR A 434 10.84 -2.36 -4.17
N ALA A 435 11.76 -2.90 -3.36
CA ALA A 435 12.86 -2.12 -2.78
C ALA A 435 13.77 -1.44 -3.81
N LEU A 436 14.28 -2.17 -4.80
CA LEU A 436 15.18 -1.56 -5.78
C LEU A 436 14.47 -0.48 -6.64
N PRO A 437 13.29 -0.74 -7.26
CA PRO A 437 12.59 0.29 -8.02
C PRO A 437 12.31 1.57 -7.21
N LEU A 438 11.94 1.42 -5.93
CA LEU A 438 11.63 2.55 -5.07
C LEU A 438 12.90 3.30 -4.62
N ILE A 439 14.01 2.62 -4.33
CA ILE A 439 15.28 3.30 -4.02
C ILE A 439 15.77 4.10 -5.23
N VAL A 440 15.67 3.54 -6.44
CA VAL A 440 16.01 4.27 -7.68
C VAL A 440 15.10 5.48 -7.85
N GLY A 441 13.80 5.31 -7.62
CA GLY A 441 12.83 6.42 -7.61
C GLY A 441 13.18 7.50 -6.60
N PHE A 442 13.54 7.13 -5.37
CA PHE A 442 13.89 8.05 -4.29
C PHE A 442 15.12 8.89 -4.65
N VAL A 443 16.18 8.24 -5.11
CA VAL A 443 17.42 8.91 -5.51
C VAL A 443 17.15 9.88 -6.65
N PHE A 444 16.40 9.45 -7.67
CA PHE A 444 16.10 10.30 -8.81
C PHE A 444 15.19 11.48 -8.44
N HIS A 445 14.16 11.24 -7.63
CA HIS A 445 13.28 12.30 -7.14
C HIS A 445 14.07 13.34 -6.36
N SER A 446 14.90 12.90 -5.42
CA SER A 446 15.72 13.78 -4.58
C SER A 446 16.73 14.58 -5.41
N ALA A 447 17.30 13.97 -6.46
CA ALA A 447 18.19 14.64 -7.40
C ALA A 447 17.46 15.71 -8.23
N ILE A 448 16.24 15.43 -8.72
CA ILE A 448 15.44 16.44 -9.42
C ILE A 448 15.19 17.63 -8.50
N ILE A 449 14.70 17.39 -7.29
CA ILE A 449 14.40 18.47 -6.35
C ILE A 449 15.66 19.31 -6.06
N GLY A 450 16.82 18.67 -5.87
CA GLY A 450 18.09 19.39 -5.65
C GLY A 450 18.67 20.12 -6.86
N ILE A 451 18.15 19.91 -8.08
CA ILE A 451 18.53 20.68 -9.27
C ILE A 451 17.65 21.92 -9.42
N PHE A 452 16.38 21.83 -9.01
CA PHE A 452 15.39 22.90 -9.16
C PHE A 452 15.36 23.89 -7.99
N TYR A 453 15.92 23.53 -6.84
CA TYR A 453 16.04 24.35 -5.63
C TYR A 453 17.46 24.36 -5.10
#